data_AF-A0A3N4PKT0-F1
#
_entry.id   AF-A0A3N4PKT0-F1
#
_cell.length_a   1.000
_cell.length_b   1.000
_cell.length_c   1.000
_cell.angle_alpha   90.00
_cell.angle_beta   90.00
_cell.angle_gamma   90.00
#
_symmetry.space_group_name_H-M   'P 1'
#
loop_
_entity.id
_entity.type
_entity.pdbx_description
1 polymer ?
#
loop_
_entity_poly.entity_id
_entity_poly.type
_entity_poly.pdbx_seq_one_letter_code
_entity_poly.pdbx_strand_id
1 'polypeptide(L)'
;MQLENRLGSQFSLVAKAEALTLFGFSSALGTTGSVAYAPSAELRWYYNVNRRLERGKSIDRFSGNFFSVEPFVKAAQSKFGNYLEYLPPIYPDAGLLLSYGMQRGFGRHGHWGLCGGIAPIAVLDGGYTTVVKLNFQIGLQW
;
A
#
# COMPACT_ATOMS: atom_id res chain seq x y z
N MET A 1 1.31 -8.78 6.62
CA MET A 1 1.68 -9.99 5.84
C MET A 1 1.17 -9.81 4.42
N GLN A 2 1.89 -10.32 3.41
CA GLN A 2 1.55 -10.13 1.99
C GLN A 2 1.66 -11.47 1.26
N LEU A 3 0.67 -11.80 0.44
CA LEU A 3 0.65 -12.99 -0.40
C LEU A 3 0.44 -12.58 -1.84
N GLU A 4 1.39 -12.94 -2.71
CA GLU A 4 1.38 -12.57 -4.12
C GLU A 4 1.12 -13.80 -4.99
N ASN A 5 0.11 -13.71 -5.85
CA ASN A 5 -0.22 -14.70 -6.87
C ASN A 5 -0.01 -14.10 -8.26
N ARG A 6 0.49 -14.90 -9.19
CA ARG A 6 0.82 -14.49 -10.56
C ARG A 6 -0.36 -14.83 -11.46
N LEU A 7 -0.91 -13.81 -12.11
CA LEU A 7 -2.02 -13.98 -13.05
C LEU A 7 -1.54 -14.07 -14.51
N GLY A 8 -0.31 -13.64 -14.79
CA GLY A 8 0.29 -13.74 -16.13
C GLY A 8 1.71 -13.20 -16.15
N SER A 9 2.26 -12.95 -17.34
CA SER A 9 3.64 -12.44 -17.52
C SER A 9 3.84 -10.99 -17.08
N GLN A 10 2.75 -10.21 -16.98
CA GLN A 10 2.78 -8.78 -16.68
C GLN A 10 1.88 -8.38 -15.50
N PHE A 11 1.10 -9.33 -14.98
CA PHE A 11 0.11 -9.06 -13.93
C PHE A 11 0.34 -9.93 -12.70
N SER A 12 0.35 -9.30 -11.54
CA SER A 12 0.28 -10.00 -10.25
C SER A 12 -0.85 -9.46 -9.39
N LEU A 13 -1.43 -10.35 -8.60
CA LEU A 13 -2.42 -10.02 -7.59
C LEU A 13 -1.82 -10.24 -6.22
N VAL A 14 -1.94 -9.24 -5.36
CA VAL A 14 -1.29 -9.20 -4.07
C VAL A 14 -2.33 -8.97 -2.99
N ALA A 15 -2.59 -9.99 -2.17
CA ALA A 15 -3.40 -9.81 -0.96
C ALA A 15 -2.52 -9.28 0.18
N LYS A 16 -2.98 -8.26 0.88
CA LYS A 16 -2.27 -7.65 2.01
C LYS A 16 -3.17 -7.47 3.21
N ALA A 17 -2.55 -7.57 4.38
CA ALA A 17 -3.07 -7.05 5.62
C ALA A 17 -1.98 -6.16 6.23
N GLU A 18 -2.19 -4.85 6.16
CA GLU A 18 -1.25 -3.83 6.61
C GLU A 18 -1.79 -3.11 7.85
N ALA A 19 -0.89 -2.80 8.78
CA ALA A 19 -1.15 -1.87 9.88
C ALA A 19 -0.63 -0.50 9.47
N LEU A 20 -1.51 0.48 9.37
CA LEU A 20 -1.17 1.86 9.07
C LEU A 20 -1.12 2.66 10.37
N THR A 21 -0.01 3.34 10.63
CA THR A 21 0.16 4.18 11.81
C THR A 21 0.16 5.66 11.42
N LEU A 22 -0.51 6.48 12.24
CA LEU A 22 -0.46 7.93 12.15
C LEU A 22 -0.07 8.52 13.50
N PHE A 23 0.77 9.56 13.49
CA PHE A 23 1.12 10.35 14.65
C PHE A 23 0.73 11.82 14.41
N GLY A 24 0.09 12.43 15.39
CA GLY A 24 -0.19 13.85 15.47
C GLY A 24 0.52 14.44 16.69
N PHE A 25 1.13 15.62 16.51
CA PHE A 25 1.77 16.35 17.60
C PHE A 25 1.02 17.66 17.83
N SER A 26 0.59 17.90 19.05
CA SER A 26 -0.06 19.15 19.46
C SER A 26 0.69 19.75 20.65
N SER A 27 0.95 21.06 20.60
CA SER A 27 1.56 21.80 21.70
C SER A 27 0.66 21.90 22.94
N ALA A 28 -0.65 21.67 22.80
CA ALA A 28 -1.62 21.76 23.89
C ALA A 28 -1.95 20.39 24.52
N LEU A 29 -1.91 19.31 23.74
CA LEU A 29 -2.41 17.99 24.15
C LEU A 29 -1.33 16.89 24.13
N GLY A 30 -0.12 17.19 23.66
CA GLY A 30 0.96 16.23 23.50
C GLY A 30 0.82 15.36 22.24
N THR A 31 1.40 14.15 22.27
CA THR A 31 1.38 13.22 21.13
C THR A 31 0.09 12.41 21.12
N THR A 32 -0.60 12.41 19.98
CA THR A 32 -1.75 11.54 19.69
C THR A 32 -1.42 10.67 18.48
N GLY A 33 -2.07 9.52 18.32
CA GLY A 33 -1.86 8.71 17.13
C GLY A 33 -2.81 7.54 17.02
N SER A 34 -2.97 6.98 15.83
CA SER A 34 -3.85 5.81 15.66
C SER A 34 -3.15 4.73 14.86
N VAL A 35 -3.60 3.49 15.07
CA VAL A 35 -3.28 2.37 14.20
C VAL A 35 -4.56 1.89 13.54
N ALA A 36 -4.58 1.83 12.21
CA ALA A 36 -5.65 1.24 11.43
C ALA A 36 -5.18 -0.06 10.80
N TYR A 37 -6.05 -1.07 10.79
CA TYR A 37 -5.82 -2.32 10.08
C TYR A 37 -6.69 -2.35 8.84
N ALA A 38 -6.05 -2.50 7.68
CA ALA A 38 -6.73 -2.52 6.39
C ALA A 38 -6.30 -3.77 5.61
N PRO A 39 -7.17 -4.79 5.50
CA PRO A 39 -7.03 -5.77 4.43
C PRO A 39 -7.25 -5.10 3.08
N SER A 40 -6.44 -5.49 2.10
CA SER A 40 -6.51 -4.99 0.73
C SER A 40 -6.07 -6.04 -0.28
N ALA A 41 -6.48 -5.83 -1.52
CA ALA A 41 -6.05 -6.63 -2.66
C ALA A 41 -5.50 -5.70 -3.73
N GLU A 42 -4.21 -5.75 -3.99
CA GLU A 42 -3.52 -4.91 -4.96
C GLU A 42 -3.30 -5.68 -6.26
N LEU A 43 -3.89 -5.20 -7.35
CA LEU A 43 -3.59 -5.66 -8.70
C LEU A 43 -2.43 -4.82 -9.25
N ARG A 44 -1.34 -5.48 -9.69
CA ARG A 44 -0.14 -4.83 -10.24
C ARG A 44 0.00 -5.15 -11.71
N TRP A 45 0.29 -4.12 -12.51
CA TRP A 45 0.64 -4.22 -13.92
C TRP A 45 2.06 -3.73 -14.17
N TYR A 46 2.92 -4.64 -14.58
CA TYR A 46 4.33 -4.38 -14.86
C TYR A 46 4.54 -4.00 -16.32
N TYR A 47 4.37 -2.71 -16.63
CA TYR A 47 4.48 -2.17 -17.99
C TYR A 47 5.88 -2.32 -18.63
N ASN A 48 6.93 -2.46 -17.81
CA ASN A 48 8.32 -2.49 -18.29
C ASN A 48 8.90 -3.91 -18.50
N VAL A 49 8.10 -4.97 -18.36
CA VAL A 49 8.60 -6.36 -18.46
C VAL A 49 9.15 -6.65 -19.85
N ASN A 50 8.41 -6.31 -20.91
CA ASN A 50 8.79 -6.60 -22.30
C ASN A 50 10.10 -5.90 -22.69
N ARG A 51 10.23 -4.61 -22.39
CA ARG A 51 11.46 -3.84 -22.65
C ARG A 51 12.68 -4.38 -21.90
N ARG A 52 12.48 -5.03 -20.74
CA ARG A 52 13.56 -5.66 -19.98
C ARG A 52 13.97 -6.99 -20.60
N LEU A 53 12.99 -7.81 -21.02
CA LEU A 53 13.25 -9.05 -21.77
C LEU A 53 14.05 -8.79 -23.04
N GLU A 54 13.68 -7.78 -23.83
CA GLU A 54 14.40 -7.37 -25.05
C GLU A 54 15.86 -6.95 -24.77
N ARG A 55 16.15 -6.45 -23.57
CA ARG A 55 17.50 -6.04 -23.15
C ARG A 55 18.26 -7.16 -22.44
N GLY A 56 17.76 -8.40 -22.48
CA GLY A 56 18.34 -9.54 -21.78
C GLY A 56 18.33 -9.39 -20.25
N LYS A 57 17.55 -8.44 -19.71
CA LYS A 57 17.47 -8.21 -18.27
C LYS A 57 16.53 -9.23 -17.65
N SER A 58 16.98 -9.84 -16.56
CA SER A 58 16.14 -10.74 -15.78
C SER A 58 14.89 -10.01 -15.28
N ILE A 59 13.74 -10.63 -15.56
CA ILE A 59 12.43 -10.28 -15.01
C ILE A 59 12.07 -11.16 -13.81
N ASP A 60 13.06 -11.86 -13.25
CA ASP A 60 12.84 -12.76 -12.14
C ASP A 60 12.11 -12.05 -11.00
N ARG A 61 11.11 -12.75 -10.45
CA ARG A 61 10.22 -12.27 -9.37
C ARG A 61 9.54 -10.92 -9.63
N PHE A 62 9.18 -10.66 -10.90
CA PHE A 62 8.53 -9.40 -11.32
C PHE A 62 9.33 -8.17 -10.90
N SER A 63 10.66 -8.25 -11.00
CA SER A 63 11.56 -7.13 -10.79
C SER A 63 11.35 -6.08 -11.88
N GLY A 64 10.50 -5.09 -11.59
CA GLY A 64 10.01 -4.14 -12.57
C GLY A 64 9.45 -2.88 -11.93
N ASN A 65 9.00 -1.97 -12.77
CA ASN A 65 8.16 -0.87 -12.32
C ASN A 65 6.73 -1.25 -12.67
N PHE A 66 5.80 -0.89 -11.81
CA PHE A 66 4.40 -1.27 -11.94
C PHE A 66 3.47 -0.11 -11.65
N PHE A 67 2.32 -0.14 -12.30
CA PHE A 67 1.14 0.58 -11.84
C PHE A 67 0.28 -0.38 -11.04
N SER A 68 -0.40 0.10 -10.02
CA SER A 68 -1.29 -0.73 -9.24
C SER A 68 -2.58 -0.05 -8.83
N VAL A 69 -3.56 -0.92 -8.61
CA VAL A 69 -4.90 -0.58 -8.17
C VAL A 69 -5.19 -1.45 -6.95
N GLU A 70 -5.46 -0.82 -5.81
CA GLU A 70 -5.63 -1.48 -4.52
C GLU A 70 -6.94 -1.02 -3.88
N PRO A 71 -8.05 -1.75 -4.08
CA PRO A 71 -9.20 -1.65 -3.21
C PRO A 71 -8.82 -2.06 -1.78
N PHE A 72 -9.27 -1.28 -0.81
CA PHE A 72 -9.08 -1.53 0.61
C PHE A 72 -10.37 -1.34 1.38
N VAL A 73 -10.47 -2.01 2.54
CA VAL A 73 -11.54 -1.81 3.53
C VAL A 73 -10.88 -1.69 4.90
N LYS A 74 -11.30 -0.70 5.69
CA LYS A 74 -10.83 -0.55 7.08
C LYS A 74 -11.54 -1.59 7.94
N ALA A 75 -10.77 -2.49 8.54
CA ALA A 75 -11.31 -3.53 9.41
C ALA A 75 -11.42 -3.07 10.86
N ALA A 76 -10.40 -2.36 11.35
CA ALA A 76 -10.36 -1.87 12.73
C ALA A 76 -9.48 -0.63 12.85
N GLN A 77 -9.75 0.20 13.85
CA GLN A 77 -8.90 1.33 14.22
C GLN A 77 -8.78 1.42 15.74
N SER A 78 -7.54 1.46 16.22
CA SER A 78 -7.21 1.68 17.63
C SER A 78 -6.58 3.05 17.81
N LYS A 79 -7.05 3.77 18.83
CA LYS A 79 -6.65 5.14 19.15
C LYS A 79 -5.77 5.12 20.42
N PHE A 80 -4.61 5.80 20.42
CA PHE A 80 -3.75 6.04 21.59
C PHE A 80 -3.35 7.53 21.77
N GLY A 81 -3.26 7.99 23.04
CA GLY A 81 -2.91 9.38 23.40
C GLY A 81 -4.06 10.21 23.99
N ASN A 82 -3.87 11.51 24.14
CA ASN A 82 -4.84 12.44 24.73
C ASN A 82 -5.93 12.85 23.71
N TYR A 83 -7.10 12.21 23.77
CA TYR A 83 -8.21 12.39 22.82
C TYR A 83 -9.31 13.35 23.28
N LEU A 84 -8.93 14.56 23.68
CA LEU A 84 -9.92 15.62 23.90
C LEU A 84 -10.35 16.29 22.58
N GLU A 85 -9.69 15.99 21.46
CA GLU A 85 -10.04 16.45 20.11
C GLU A 85 -10.57 15.29 19.24
N TYR A 86 -11.64 15.56 18.48
CA TYR A 86 -12.14 14.67 17.44
C TYR A 86 -11.07 14.54 16.35
N LEU A 87 -10.29 13.46 16.38
CA LEU A 87 -9.47 13.06 15.24
C LEU A 87 -10.41 12.43 14.19
N PRO A 88 -10.60 13.06 13.01
CA PRO A 88 -11.41 12.47 11.95
C PRO A 88 -10.84 11.10 11.56
N PRO A 89 -11.67 10.17 11.06
CA PRO A 89 -11.21 8.85 10.65
C PRO A 89 -10.12 8.97 9.58
N ILE A 90 -8.93 8.49 9.95
CA ILE A 90 -7.67 8.60 9.20
C ILE A 90 -7.71 7.79 7.90
N TYR A 91 -8.55 6.77 7.88
CA TYR A 91 -8.79 5.93 6.72
C TYR A 91 -10.30 5.90 6.46
N PRO A 92 -10.73 6.16 5.21
CA PRO A 92 -12.12 5.92 4.86
C PRO A 92 -12.44 4.44 5.05
N ASP A 93 -13.71 4.11 5.30
CA ASP A 93 -14.13 2.74 5.61
C ASP A 93 -13.84 1.76 4.46
N ALA A 94 -13.85 2.26 3.23
CA ALA A 94 -13.35 1.58 2.06
C ALA A 94 -12.68 2.58 1.13
N GLY A 95 -12.04 2.13 0.05
CA GLY A 95 -11.55 3.03 -0.99
C GLY A 95 -10.73 2.33 -2.05
N LEU A 96 -10.33 3.11 -3.06
CA LEU A 96 -9.52 2.64 -4.17
C LEU A 96 -8.23 3.46 -4.22
N LEU A 97 -7.10 2.78 -4.04
CA LEU A 97 -5.79 3.39 -4.07
C LEU A 97 -5.13 3.12 -5.44
N LEU A 98 -4.75 4.18 -6.12
CA LEU A 98 -3.98 4.12 -7.36
C LEU A 98 -2.52 4.40 -7.02
N SER A 99 -1.63 3.51 -7.42
CA SER A 99 -0.21 3.65 -7.09
C SER A 99 0.72 3.38 -8.25
N TYR A 100 1.91 3.92 -8.12
CA TYR A 100 3.05 3.60 -8.94
C TYR A 100 4.19 3.15 -8.05
N GLY A 101 4.82 2.04 -8.43
CA GLY A 101 5.84 1.43 -7.63
C GLY A 101 6.96 0.79 -8.43
N MET A 102 7.99 0.41 -7.69
CA MET A 102 9.15 -0.29 -8.17
C MET A 102 9.40 -1.48 -7.25
N GLN A 103 9.56 -2.66 -7.84
CA GLN A 103 9.96 -3.88 -7.16
C GLN A 103 11.31 -4.36 -7.70
N ARG A 104 12.18 -4.83 -6.81
CA ARG A 104 13.50 -5.34 -7.11
C ARG A 104 13.76 -6.60 -6.30
N GLY A 105 14.07 -7.70 -6.97
CA GLY A 105 14.53 -8.92 -6.32
C GLY A 105 15.93 -8.73 -5.70
N PHE A 106 16.18 -9.37 -4.56
CA PHE A 106 17.52 -9.50 -3.98
C PHE A 106 17.76 -10.96 -3.54
N GLY A 107 18.95 -11.49 -3.83
CA GLY A 107 19.28 -12.89 -3.55
C GLY A 107 18.39 -13.92 -4.28
N ARG A 108 18.26 -15.12 -3.72
CA ARG A 108 17.45 -16.23 -4.28
C ARG A 108 15.98 -16.24 -3.84
N HIS A 109 15.64 -15.56 -2.75
CA HIS A 109 14.30 -15.63 -2.15
C HIS A 109 13.73 -14.26 -1.75
N GLY A 110 14.49 -13.17 -1.83
CA GLY A 110 14.04 -11.86 -1.38
C GLY A 110 13.56 -10.95 -2.51
N HIS A 111 12.67 -10.02 -2.18
CA HIS A 111 12.39 -8.82 -2.96
C HIS A 111 12.11 -7.63 -2.04
N TRP A 112 12.50 -6.45 -2.49
CA TRP A 112 12.14 -5.19 -1.86
C TRP A 112 11.42 -4.30 -2.88
N GLY A 113 10.59 -3.39 -2.40
CA GLY A 113 9.85 -2.49 -3.25
C GLY A 113 9.52 -1.18 -2.57
N LEU A 114 9.36 -0.15 -3.39
CA LEU A 114 8.89 1.16 -2.99
C LEU A 114 7.66 1.48 -3.83
N CYS A 115 6.62 1.99 -3.18
CA CYS A 115 5.37 2.33 -3.82
C CYS A 115 4.89 3.69 -3.29
N GLY A 116 4.53 4.57 -4.21
CA GLY A 116 3.87 5.84 -3.93
C GLY A 116 2.50 5.82 -4.58
N GLY A 117 1.46 6.12 -3.81
CA GLY A 117 0.10 6.08 -4.29
C GLY A 117 -0.76 7.17 -3.70
N ILE A 118 -1.87 7.43 -4.38
CA ILE A 118 -2.92 8.32 -3.95
C ILE A 118 -4.24 7.56 -4.00
N ALA A 119 -5.03 7.66 -2.95
CA ALA A 119 -6.44 7.31 -3.01
C ALA A 119 -7.24 8.60 -3.14
N PRO A 120 -7.83 8.88 -4.31
CA PRO A 120 -8.83 9.92 -4.44
C PRO A 120 -10.11 9.40 -3.76
N ILE A 121 -10.18 9.56 -2.44
CA ILE A 121 -11.40 9.67 -1.62
C ILE A 121 -12.47 8.57 -1.82
N ALA A 122 -12.79 7.83 -0.76
CA ALA A 122 -14.11 7.19 -0.67
C ALA A 122 -15.02 8.00 0.25
N VAL A 123 -16.11 8.48 -0.34
CA VAL A 123 -17.21 9.17 0.32
C VAL A 123 -18.19 8.12 0.82
N LEU A 124 -18.46 8.09 2.13
CA LEU A 124 -19.71 7.52 2.65
C LEU A 124 -20.46 8.48 3.59
N ASP A 125 -19.82 9.53 4.14
CA ASP A 125 -20.45 10.50 5.05
C ASP A 125 -20.23 11.99 4.67
N GLY A 126 -20.10 12.31 3.38
CA GLY A 126 -20.08 13.71 2.89
C GLY A 126 -18.77 14.50 3.06
N GLY A 127 -17.71 13.89 3.59
CA GLY A 127 -16.36 14.46 3.64
C GLY A 127 -15.45 13.95 2.53
N TYR A 128 -14.55 14.81 2.01
CA TYR A 128 -13.52 14.43 1.05
C TYR A 128 -12.14 14.34 1.73
N THR A 129 -11.60 13.14 1.91
CA THR A 129 -10.25 12.92 2.41
C THR A 129 -9.38 12.26 1.35
N THR A 130 -8.35 12.96 0.87
CA THR A 130 -7.32 12.37 0.00
C THR A 130 -6.28 11.66 0.86
N VAL A 131 -6.04 10.38 0.59
CA VAL A 131 -4.99 9.61 1.28
C VAL A 131 -3.78 9.51 0.37
N VAL A 132 -2.62 9.92 0.85
CA VAL A 132 -1.33 9.67 0.19
C VAL A 132 -0.66 8.50 0.89
N LYS A 133 -0.34 7.45 0.14
CA LYS A 133 0.36 6.26 0.65
C LYS A 133 1.80 6.28 0.16
N LEU A 134 2.74 6.29 1.09
CA LEU A 134 4.12 5.90 0.83
C LEU A 134 4.36 4.58 1.54
N ASN A 135 4.80 3.58 0.79
CA ASN A 135 4.89 2.23 1.30
C ASN A 135 6.20 1.58 0.83
N PHE A 136 6.96 1.09 1.80
CA PHE A 136 8.14 0.29 1.58
C PHE A 136 7.81 -1.17 1.91
N GLN A 137 8.11 -2.06 0.99
CA GLN A 137 7.77 -3.48 1.08
C GLN A 137 9.03 -4.30 1.05
N ILE A 138 9.09 -5.28 1.94
CA ILE A 138 10.05 -6.38 1.88
C ILE A 138 9.23 -7.66 1.89
N GLY A 139 9.51 -8.55 0.94
CA GLY A 139 8.88 -9.85 0.87
C GLY A 139 9.90 -10.95 0.61
N LEU A 140 9.58 -12.14 1.12
CA LEU A 140 10.28 -13.37 0.85
C LEU A 140 9.36 -14.27 0.01
N GLN A 141 9.88 -14.80 -1.09
CA GLN A 141 9.25 -15.83 -1.92
C GLN A 141 10.05 -17.11 -1.71
N TRP A 142 9.39 -18.13 -1.17
CA TRP A 142 9.92 -19.49 -0.98
C TRP A 142 9.34 -20.41 -2.05
#